data_AF-A0A955TTW9-F1
#
_entry.id   AF-A0A955TTW9-F1
#
_cell.length_a   1.000
_cell.length_b   1.000
_cell.length_c   1.000
_cell.angle_alpha   90.00
_cell.angle_beta   90.00
_cell.angle_gamma   90.00
#
_symmetry.space_group_name_H-M   'P 1'
#
loop_
_entity.id
_entity.type
_entity.pdbx_description
1 polymer ?
#
loop_
_entity_poly.entity_id
_entity_poly.type
_entity_poly.pdbx_seq_one_letter_code
_entity_poly.pdbx_strand_id
1 'polypeptide(L)' 'MKRTRRHHSLEFKREAVALVQEQGYSYAAAGRSLGVSGALIGR' A
#
# COMPACT_ATOMS: atom_id res chain seq x y z
N MET A 1 1.35 22.02 -9.72
CA MET A 1 0.78 20.68 -10.01
C MET A 1 -0.13 20.26 -8.86
N LYS A 2 -1.45 20.13 -9.06
CA LYS A 2 -2.37 19.57 -8.05
C LYS A 2 -2.09 18.07 -7.96
N ARG A 3 -1.63 17.59 -6.80
CA ARG A 3 -1.52 16.15 -6.51
C ARG A 3 -2.94 15.58 -6.45
N THR A 4 -3.41 14.98 -7.54
CA THR A 4 -4.66 14.23 -7.55
C THR A 4 -4.51 13.09 -6.55
N ARG A 5 -5.22 13.16 -5.42
CA ARG A 5 -5.22 12.09 -4.42
C ARG A 5 -5.87 10.88 -5.08
N ARG A 6 -5.08 9.87 -5.39
CA ARG A 6 -5.58 8.60 -5.93
C ARG A 6 -6.49 7.99 -4.87
N HIS A 7 -7.76 7.82 -5.19
CA HIS A 7 -8.69 7.09 -4.34
C HIS A 7 -8.32 5.61 -4.45
N HIS A 8 -7.70 5.08 -3.40
CA HIS A 8 -7.44 3.65 -3.31
C HIS A 8 -8.70 2.96 -2.78
N SER A 9 -9.12 1.90 -3.47
CA SER A 9 -10.25 1.07 -3.07
C SER A 9 -10.03 0.48 -1.67
N LEU A 10 -11.12 0.11 -1.00
CA LEU A 10 -11.05 -0.51 0.33
C LEU A 10 -10.28 -1.84 0.27
N GLU A 11 -10.44 -2.62 -0.80
CA GLU A 11 -9.72 -3.87 -1.04
C GLU A 11 -8.21 -3.65 -1.06
N PHE A 12 -7.74 -2.64 -1.78
CA PHE A 12 -6.32 -2.27 -1.81
C PHE A 12 -5.75 -2.02 -0.41
N LYS A 13 -6.50 -1.33 0.45
CA LYS A 13 -6.07 -1.07 1.83
C LYS A 13 -6.03 -2.34 2.67
N ARG A 14 -6.97 -3.27 2.44
CA ARG A 14 -7.01 -4.57 3.14
C ARG A 14 -5.84 -5.45 2.72
N GLU A 15 -5.58 -5.58 1.42
CA GLU A 15 -4.45 -6.35 0.91
C GLU A 15 -3.12 -5.77 1.40
N ALA A 16 -2.97 -4.45 1.39
CA ALA A 16 -1.81 -3.76 1.93
C ALA A 16 -1.53 -4.11 3.40
N VAL A 17 -2.59 -4.11 4.21
CA VAL A 17 -2.51 -4.45 5.63
C VAL A 17 -2.23 -5.94 5.84
N ALA A 18 -2.83 -6.83 5.04
CA ALA A 18 -2.58 -8.27 5.10
C ALA A 18 -1.12 -8.60 4.75
N LEU A 19 -0.57 -7.96 3.71
CA LEU A 19 0.85 -8.11 3.35
C LEU A 19 1.78 -7.71 4.51
N VAL A 20 1.50 -6.60 5.19
CA VAL A 20 2.36 -6.12 6.28
C VAL A 20 2.17 -6.94 7.56
N GLN A 21 0.92 -7.18 7.98
CA GLN A 21 0.62 -7.84 9.26
C GLN A 21 0.69 -9.36 9.19
N GLU A 22 0.12 -9.98 8.15
CA GLU A 22 0.06 -11.45 8.07
C GLU A 22 1.33 -12.03 7.45
N GLN A 23 1.87 -11.39 6.41
CA GLN A 23 3.08 -11.87 5.74
C GLN A 23 4.37 -11.26 6.31
N GLY A 24 4.26 -10.24 7.18
CA GLY A 24 5.42 -9.57 7.77
C GLY A 24 6.21 -8.71 6.78
N TYR A 25 5.59 -8.29 5.67
CA TYR A 25 6.30 -7.52 4.66
C TYR A 25 6.60 -6.12 5.17
N SER A 26 7.79 -5.62 4.86
CA SER A 26 8.07 -4.19 5.01
C SER A 26 7.15 -3.37 4.10
N TYR A 27 6.81 -2.14 4.48
CA TYR A 27 5.99 -1.23 3.67
C TYR A 27 6.47 -1.12 2.22
N ALA A 28 7.79 -1.14 2.00
CA ALA A 28 8.39 -1.16 0.66
C ALA A 28 8.08 -2.44 -0.13
N ALA A 29 8.12 -3.59 0.52
CA ALA A 29 7.83 -4.88 -0.09
C ALA A 29 6.33 -5.03 -0.38
N ALA A 30 5.47 -4.66 0.57
CA ALA A 30 4.02 -4.63 0.37
C ALA A 30 3.63 -3.70 -0.79
N GLY A 31 4.25 -2.52 -0.85
CA GLY A 31 4.03 -1.60 -1.98
C GLY A 31 4.45 -2.21 -3.31
N ARG A 32 5.62 -2.85 -3.39
CA ARG A 32 6.12 -3.49 -4.61
C ARG A 32 5.21 -4.63 -5.08
N SER A 33 4.64 -5.40 -4.14
CA SER A 33 3.67 -6.46 -4.44
C SER A 33 2.36 -5.91 -5.01
N LEU A 34 1.91 -4.74 -4.53
CA LEU A 34 0.69 -4.07 -4.99
C LEU A 34 0.92 -3.10 -6.16
N GLY A 35 2.16 -3.01 -6.68
CA GLY A 35 2.51 -2.07 -7.75
C GLY A 35 2.48 -0.60 -7.34
N VAL A 36 2.59 -0.28 -6.06
CA VAL A 36 2.63 1.09 -5.52
C VAL A 36 3.95 1.39 -4.81
N SER A 37 4.20 2.67 -4.54
CA SER A 37 5.28 3.06 -3.65
C SER A 37 4.97 2.65 -2.21
N GLY A 38 5.92 2.05 -1.50
CA GLY A 38 5.74 1.69 -0.09
C GLY A 38 5.44 2.88 0.83
N ALA A 39 5.80 4.09 0.41
CA ALA A 39 5.43 5.33 1.11
C ALA A 39 3.90 5.57 1.13
N LEU A 40 3.14 4.89 0.28
CA LEU A 40 1.67 4.92 0.28
C LEU A 40 1.07 3.96 1.33
N ILE A 41 1.79 2.91 1.72
CA ILE A 41 1.31 1.89 2.66
C ILE A 41 1.57 2.32 4.11
N GLY A 42 2.70 2.99 4.38
CA GLY A 42 3.10 3.42 5.73
C GLY A 42 2.68 4.83 6.13
N ARG A 43 1.76 5.47 5.40
CA ARG A 43 1.29 6.85 5.66
C ARG A 43 -0.15 6.86 6.16
#